data_AF-D0LTD2-F1
#
_entry.id   AF-D0LTD2-F1
#
_cell.length_a   1.000
_cell.length_b   1.000
_cell.length_c   1.000
_cell.angle_alpha   90.00
_cell.angle_beta   90.00
_cell.angle_gamma   90.00
#
_symmetry.space_group_name_H-M   'P 1'
#
loop_
_entity.id
_entity.type
_entity.pdbx_description
1 polymer ?
#
loop_
_entity_poly.entity_id
_entity_poly.type
_entity_poly.pdbx_seq_one_letter_code
_entity_poly.pdbx_strand_id
1 'polypeptide(L)'
;MVRCVGLLVSTLFLVAGCGAATQPTNAASAGTASASAAPLPALEPVSASEIAPPSECADAGACQLECESGGSNACSRWGDWLYPTEPARAEALWRTACERRDDLGCLRMMALSASSPREADSYARQACSYGAVPGCELLGSL
;
A
#
# COMPACT_ATOMS: atom_id res chain seq x y z
N MET A 1 -26.14 26.69 26.79
CA MET A 1 -27.48 26.16 26.47
C MET A 1 -27.80 26.51 25.03
N VAL A 2 -28.18 25.48 24.27
CA VAL A 2 -28.38 25.34 22.83
C VAL A 2 -28.78 26.62 22.07
N ARG A 3 -28.05 26.95 20.99
CA ARG A 3 -28.54 27.78 19.89
C ARG A 3 -28.45 26.94 18.61
N CYS A 4 -29.59 26.42 18.17
CA CYS A 4 -29.75 25.89 16.81
C CYS A 4 -29.70 27.08 15.85
N VAL A 5 -28.65 27.17 15.05
CA VAL A 5 -28.59 28.07 13.90
C VAL A 5 -29.09 27.27 12.70
N GLY A 6 -30.26 27.67 12.19
CA GLY A 6 -30.81 27.16 10.94
C GLY A 6 -30.45 28.07 9.76
N LEU A 7 -30.02 27.48 8.65
CA LEU A 7 -30.09 28.03 7.30
C LEU A 7 -30.02 26.82 6.33
N LEU A 8 -31.17 26.28 5.91
CA LEU A 8 -31.85 26.55 4.62
C LEU A 8 -31.02 26.19 3.38
N VAL A 9 -31.13 24.93 2.90
CA VAL A 9 -31.31 24.63 1.47
C VAL A 9 -32.23 23.41 1.31
N SER A 10 -33.26 23.60 0.52
CA SER A 10 -34.33 22.69 0.12
C SER A 10 -33.85 21.36 -0.44
N THR A 11 -34.37 20.23 0.08
CA THR A 11 -35.28 19.31 -0.62
C THR A 11 -35.56 18.08 0.26
N LEU A 12 -36.85 17.75 0.40
CA LEU A 12 -37.46 16.49 0.85
C LEU A 12 -36.68 15.65 1.89
N PHE A 13 -37.15 15.66 3.15
CA PHE A 13 -37.81 14.50 3.77
C PHE A 13 -38.29 14.91 5.17
N LEU A 14 -39.61 14.90 5.37
CA LEU A 14 -40.20 14.95 6.70
C LEU A 14 -39.79 13.66 7.46
N VAL A 15 -39.01 13.79 8.51
CA VAL A 15 -39.00 12.79 9.59
C VAL A 15 -39.17 13.54 10.92
N ALA A 16 -40.43 13.65 11.34
CA ALA A 16 -40.78 13.90 12.72
C ALA A 16 -40.50 12.62 13.51
N GLY A 17 -39.68 12.68 14.56
CA GLY A 17 -39.38 11.54 15.41
C GLY A 17 -38.60 11.96 16.65
N CYS A 18 -39.34 12.20 17.73
CA CYS A 18 -38.86 12.58 19.04
C CYS A 18 -38.50 11.33 19.87
N GLY A 19 -37.31 11.33 20.49
CA GLY A 19 -36.98 10.68 21.77
C GLY A 19 -37.17 9.16 21.94
N ALA A 20 -36.10 8.47 22.39
CA ALA A 20 -35.97 7.97 23.76
C ALA A 20 -34.78 7.00 23.86
N ALA A 21 -33.97 7.20 24.91
CA ALA A 21 -32.86 6.35 25.30
C ALA A 21 -33.37 5.14 26.09
N THR A 22 -32.79 3.95 25.85
CA THR A 22 -32.69 2.86 26.84
C THR A 22 -31.39 2.07 26.63
N GLN A 23 -30.72 1.78 27.74
CA GLN A 23 -29.45 1.06 27.85
C GLN A 23 -29.62 -0.46 27.61
N PRO A 24 -28.56 -1.18 27.21
CA PRO A 24 -28.61 -2.63 27.08
C PRO A 24 -28.35 -3.31 28.44
N THR A 25 -29.30 -4.10 28.91
CA THR A 25 -29.06 -5.20 29.85
C THR A 25 -29.47 -6.47 29.14
N ASN A 26 -28.50 -7.24 28.63
CA ASN A 26 -28.78 -8.57 28.14
C ASN A 26 -28.04 -9.59 28.99
N ALA A 27 -28.86 -10.30 29.73
CA ALA A 27 -28.56 -11.46 30.51
C ALA A 27 -27.91 -12.56 29.65
N ALA A 28 -26.91 -13.21 30.24
CA ALA A 28 -26.45 -14.50 29.79
C ALA A 28 -27.54 -15.55 30.07
N SER A 29 -27.93 -16.30 29.05
CA SER A 29 -28.53 -17.63 29.21
C SER A 29 -27.89 -18.59 28.22
N ALA A 30 -27.47 -19.73 28.78
CA ALA A 30 -26.85 -20.85 28.10
C ALA A 30 -27.90 -21.82 27.54
N GLY A 31 -27.48 -22.59 26.53
CA GLY A 31 -28.19 -23.74 25.98
C GLY A 31 -28.87 -23.42 24.65
N THR A 32 -28.71 -24.17 23.57
CA THR A 32 -28.17 -25.52 23.34
C THR A 32 -27.70 -25.58 21.89
N ALA A 33 -26.54 -26.19 21.65
CA ALA A 33 -26.04 -26.47 20.31
C ALA A 33 -27.05 -27.32 19.54
N SER A 34 -27.62 -26.75 18.48
CA SER A 34 -28.28 -27.51 17.43
C SER A 34 -27.49 -27.25 16.15
N ALA A 35 -26.75 -28.27 15.74
CA ALA A 35 -25.99 -28.29 14.49
C ALA A 35 -26.98 -28.31 13.32
N SER A 36 -27.37 -27.14 12.86
CA SER A 36 -27.96 -26.96 11.54
C SER A 36 -26.85 -26.49 10.62
N ALA A 37 -26.35 -27.41 9.81
CA ALA A 37 -25.52 -27.11 8.65
C ALA A 37 -26.30 -26.18 7.72
N ALA A 38 -26.15 -24.88 7.93
CA ALA A 38 -26.52 -23.89 6.94
C ALA A 38 -25.54 -24.05 5.77
N PRO A 39 -26.01 -24.14 4.52
CA PRO A 39 -25.12 -24.11 3.38
C PRO A 39 -24.33 -22.80 3.45
N LEU A 40 -23.01 -22.92 3.54
CA LEU A 40 -22.10 -21.80 3.37
C LEU A 40 -22.52 -21.08 2.08
N PRO A 41 -22.63 -19.74 2.07
CA PRO A 41 -22.75 -19.04 0.80
C PRO A 41 -21.56 -19.50 -0.05
N ALA A 42 -21.85 -19.92 -1.29
CA ALA A 42 -20.82 -20.24 -2.26
C ALA A 42 -19.84 -19.06 -2.27
N LEU A 43 -18.60 -19.32 -1.85
CA LEU A 43 -17.51 -18.38 -2.04
C LEU A 43 -17.34 -18.30 -3.55
N GLU A 44 -17.91 -17.25 -4.15
CA GLU A 44 -17.57 -16.86 -5.52
C GLU A 44 -16.04 -16.76 -5.58
N PRO A 45 -15.37 -17.37 -6.58
CA PRO A 45 -13.93 -17.26 -6.71
C PRO A 45 -13.60 -15.80 -6.98
N VAL A 46 -13.16 -15.08 -5.94
CA VAL A 46 -12.52 -13.77 -6.11
C VAL A 46 -11.41 -14.00 -7.12
N SER A 47 -11.53 -13.39 -8.29
CA SER A 47 -10.56 -13.63 -9.35
C SER A 47 -9.19 -13.22 -8.82
N ALA A 48 -8.15 -14.00 -9.12
CA ALA A 48 -6.78 -13.69 -8.70
C ALA A 48 -6.32 -12.27 -9.13
N SER A 49 -7.05 -11.65 -10.06
CA SER A 49 -6.89 -10.27 -10.50
C SER A 49 -7.37 -9.20 -9.49
N GLU A 50 -8.28 -9.53 -8.55
CA GLU A 50 -8.79 -8.58 -7.54
C GLU A 50 -7.98 -8.60 -6.24
N ILE A 51 -7.15 -9.64 -6.05
CA ILE A 51 -6.15 -9.76 -4.98
C ILE A 51 -4.75 -9.68 -5.61
N ALA A 52 -4.55 -8.77 -6.56
CA ALA A 52 -3.18 -8.50 -6.99
C ALA A 52 -2.44 -7.83 -5.80
N PRO A 53 -1.32 -8.39 -5.32
CA PRO A 53 -0.48 -7.70 -4.34
C PRO A 53 -0.01 -6.35 -4.93
N PRO A 54 0.45 -5.39 -4.11
CA PRO A 54 0.95 -4.12 -4.62
C PRO A 54 2.02 -4.36 -5.70
N SER A 55 1.63 -4.06 -6.95
CA SER A 55 2.45 -3.96 -8.16
C SER A 55 3.40 -5.14 -8.47
N GLU A 56 2.86 -6.18 -9.10
CA GLU A 56 3.63 -6.95 -10.06
C GLU A 56 3.19 -6.54 -11.47
N CYS A 57 3.70 -5.42 -11.97
CA CYS A 57 3.41 -5.06 -13.35
C CYS A 57 3.92 -6.17 -14.29
N ALA A 58 3.04 -6.61 -15.20
CA ALA A 58 3.18 -7.86 -15.95
C ALA A 58 4.30 -7.84 -16.99
N ASP A 59 4.61 -6.64 -17.52
CA ASP A 59 5.67 -6.41 -18.48
C ASP A 59 6.23 -4.98 -18.33
N ALA A 60 7.26 -4.66 -19.11
CA ALA A 60 7.91 -3.35 -19.08
C ALA A 60 6.97 -2.19 -19.43
N GLY A 61 6.00 -2.41 -20.33
CA GLY A 61 5.02 -1.38 -20.73
C GLY A 61 4.00 -1.09 -19.64
N ALA A 62 3.52 -2.13 -18.94
CA ALA A 62 2.67 -1.98 -17.76
C ALA A 62 3.41 -1.21 -16.65
N CYS A 63 4.67 -1.57 -16.38
CA CYS A 63 5.47 -0.86 -15.38
C CYS A 63 5.75 0.59 -15.77
N GLN A 64 5.94 0.87 -17.07
CA GLN A 64 6.10 2.23 -17.55
C GLN A 64 4.86 3.09 -17.23
N LEU A 65 3.67 2.64 -17.63
CA LEU A 65 2.43 3.38 -17.41
C LEU A 65 2.16 3.65 -15.93
N GLU A 66 2.39 2.66 -15.07
CA GLU A 66 2.23 2.80 -13.62
C GLU A 66 3.27 3.74 -13.01
N CYS A 67 4.53 3.64 -13.42
CA CYS A 67 5.60 4.54 -12.96
C CYS A 67 5.30 5.99 -13.31
N GLU A 68 4.89 6.24 -14.56
CA GLU A 68 4.48 7.55 -15.06
C GLU A 68 3.26 8.10 -14.29
N SER A 69 2.39 7.21 -13.82
CA SER A 69 1.22 7.54 -12.99
C SER A 69 1.55 7.72 -11.49
N GLY A 70 2.80 7.53 -11.08
CA GLY A 70 3.24 7.75 -9.70
C GLY A 70 3.63 6.49 -8.91
N GLY A 71 3.44 5.29 -9.48
CA GLY A 71 3.79 4.02 -8.82
C GLY A 71 5.29 3.90 -8.57
N SER A 72 5.70 3.91 -7.30
CA SER A 72 7.11 3.90 -6.91
C SER A 72 7.79 2.57 -7.28
N ASN A 73 7.17 1.45 -6.92
CA ASN A 73 7.68 0.12 -7.23
C ASN A 73 7.72 -0.17 -8.75
N ALA A 74 6.70 0.28 -9.48
CA ALA A 74 6.66 0.16 -10.94
C ALA A 74 7.87 0.85 -11.61
N CYS A 75 8.31 2.01 -11.08
CA CYS A 75 9.53 2.66 -11.57
C CYS A 75 10.76 1.78 -11.38
N SER A 76 10.91 1.12 -10.22
CA SER A 76 12.03 0.21 -9.99
C SER A 76 12.02 -0.98 -10.93
N ARG A 77 10.86 -1.60 -11.13
CA ARG A 77 10.71 -2.75 -12.02
C ARG A 77 10.93 -2.38 -13.48
N TRP A 78 10.44 -1.22 -13.92
CA TRP A 78 10.73 -0.73 -15.27
C TRP A 78 12.23 -0.46 -15.45
N GLY A 79 12.89 0.11 -14.43
CA GLY A 79 14.34 0.26 -14.40
C GLY A 79 15.07 -1.07 -14.58
N ASP A 80 14.63 -2.14 -13.91
CA ASP A 80 15.22 -3.48 -14.05
C ASP A 80 15.13 -4.01 -15.50
N TRP A 81 14.02 -3.76 -16.21
CA TRP A 81 13.88 -4.11 -17.62
C TRP A 81 14.80 -3.30 -18.54
N LEU A 82 15.00 -2.02 -18.23
CA LEU A 82 15.80 -1.12 -19.04
C LEU A 82 17.31 -1.24 -18.77
N TYR A 83 17.71 -1.72 -17.60
CA TYR A 83 19.13 -1.73 -17.21
C TYR A 83 20.08 -2.39 -18.23
N PRO A 84 19.74 -3.52 -18.88
CA PRO A 84 20.63 -4.15 -19.85
C PRO A 84 20.87 -3.31 -21.12
N THR A 85 19.91 -2.46 -21.51
CA THR A 85 19.93 -1.73 -22.79
C THR A 85 20.12 -0.22 -22.62
N GLU A 86 19.61 0.34 -21.53
CA GLU A 86 19.57 1.77 -21.23
C GLU A 86 19.91 2.01 -19.73
N PRO A 87 21.14 1.68 -19.28
CA PRO A 87 21.50 1.70 -17.85
C PRO A 87 21.35 3.07 -17.19
N ALA A 88 21.65 4.15 -17.90
CA ALA A 88 21.48 5.51 -17.38
C ALA A 88 20.00 5.86 -17.14
N ARG A 89 19.11 5.35 -17.99
CA ARG A 89 17.66 5.53 -17.82
C ARG A 89 17.14 4.68 -16.68
N ALA A 90 17.62 3.46 -16.54
CA ALA A 90 17.31 2.59 -15.40
C ALA A 90 17.73 3.24 -14.07
N GLU A 91 18.94 3.81 -14.00
CA GLU A 91 19.41 4.53 -12.81
C GLU A 91 18.49 5.70 -12.44
N ALA A 92 18.07 6.50 -13.42
CA ALA A 92 17.14 7.60 -13.17
C ALA A 92 15.79 7.12 -12.62
N LEU A 93 15.30 5.97 -13.11
CA LEU A 93 14.06 5.36 -12.62
C LEU A 93 14.21 4.81 -11.20
N TRP A 94 15.31 4.10 -10.89
CA TRP A 94 15.59 3.62 -9.53
C TRP A 94 15.74 4.75 -8.52
N ARG A 95 16.40 5.85 -8.92
CA ARG A 95 16.50 7.05 -8.09
C ARG A 95 15.11 7.63 -7.81
N THR A 96 14.28 7.78 -8.84
CA THR A 96 12.89 8.26 -8.70
C THR A 96 12.08 7.36 -7.78
N ALA A 97 12.23 6.04 -7.93
CA ALA A 97 11.56 5.07 -7.06
C ALA A 97 11.99 5.22 -5.60
N CYS A 98 13.30 5.33 -5.35
CA CYS A 98 13.85 5.55 -4.01
C CYS A 98 13.33 6.86 -3.37
N GLU A 99 13.30 7.95 -4.14
CA GLU A 99 12.71 9.23 -3.71
C GLU A 99 11.22 9.10 -3.36
N ARG A 100 10.51 8.19 -4.04
CA ARG A 100 9.12 7.80 -3.75
C ARG A 100 8.99 6.68 -2.71
N ARG A 101 10.05 6.46 -1.92
CA ARG A 101 10.11 5.50 -0.80
C ARG A 101 9.97 4.02 -1.20
N ASP A 102 10.31 3.67 -2.44
CA ASP A 102 10.48 2.27 -2.83
C ASP A 102 11.85 1.77 -2.35
N ASP A 103 11.81 0.73 -1.54
CA ASP A 103 12.98 0.13 -0.91
C ASP A 103 13.90 -0.54 -1.96
N LEU A 104 13.34 -1.21 -2.95
CA LEU A 104 14.06 -1.81 -4.07
C LEU A 104 14.81 -0.74 -4.89
N GLY A 105 14.19 0.40 -5.17
CA GLY A 105 14.84 1.52 -5.87
C GLY A 105 16.05 2.02 -5.10
N CYS A 106 15.93 2.16 -3.78
CA CYS A 106 17.07 2.53 -2.94
C CYS A 106 18.16 1.45 -2.91
N LEU A 107 17.79 0.17 -2.89
CA LEU A 107 18.76 -0.93 -2.97
C LEU A 107 19.54 -0.94 -4.29
N ARG A 108 18.87 -0.65 -5.42
CA ARG A 108 19.53 -0.54 -6.71
C ARG A 108 20.54 0.61 -6.72
N MET A 109 20.16 1.78 -6.18
CA MET A 109 21.08 2.92 -6.04
C MET A 109 22.26 2.60 -5.12
N MET A 110 22.01 1.94 -3.98
CA MET A 110 23.04 1.47 -3.06
C MET A 110 24.06 0.56 -3.78
N ALA A 111 23.58 -0.37 -4.61
CA ALA A 111 24.44 -1.28 -5.36
C ALA A 111 25.29 -0.57 -6.42
N LEU A 112 24.78 0.50 -7.04
CA LEU A 112 25.52 1.32 -8.00
C LEU A 112 26.58 2.21 -7.33
N SER A 113 26.41 2.55 -6.05
CA SER A 113 27.32 3.40 -5.28
C SER A 113 28.58 2.66 -4.75
N ALA A 114 28.97 1.53 -5.33
CA ALA A 114 30.09 0.71 -4.85
C ALA A 114 31.45 1.46 -4.77
N SER A 115 31.65 2.48 -5.59
CA SER A 115 32.87 3.30 -5.59
C SER A 115 32.82 4.46 -4.58
N SER A 116 31.67 4.70 -3.94
CA SER A 116 31.44 5.80 -3.01
C SER A 116 30.77 5.27 -1.73
N PRO A 117 31.54 4.84 -0.72
CA PRO A 117 30.99 4.32 0.54
C PRO A 117 29.98 5.27 1.18
N ARG A 118 30.24 6.58 1.11
CA ARG A 118 29.33 7.59 1.64
C ARG A 118 27.95 7.59 0.96
N GLU A 119 27.92 7.40 -0.35
CA GLU A 119 26.66 7.30 -1.10
C GLU A 119 25.97 5.96 -0.83
N ALA A 120 26.73 4.86 -0.83
CA ALA A 120 26.21 3.54 -0.49
C ALA A 120 25.53 3.55 0.89
N ASP A 121 26.18 4.11 1.91
CA ASP A 121 25.62 4.24 3.26
C ASP A 121 24.35 5.10 3.29
N SER A 122 24.30 6.16 2.47
CA SER A 122 23.12 7.03 2.37
C SER A 122 21.91 6.28 1.82
N TYR A 123 22.11 5.54 0.74
CA TYR A 123 21.05 4.71 0.15
C TYR A 123 20.70 3.51 1.02
N ALA A 124 21.69 2.90 1.71
CA ALA A 124 21.46 1.82 2.65
C ALA A 124 20.56 2.25 3.81
N ARG A 125 20.77 3.46 4.35
CA ARG A 125 19.89 4.04 5.39
C ARG A 125 18.47 4.22 4.90
N GLN A 126 18.29 4.73 3.68
CA GLN A 126 16.96 4.90 3.09
C GLN A 126 16.28 3.54 2.87
N ALA A 127 16.96 2.61 2.20
CA ALA A 127 16.48 1.25 1.96
C ALA A 127 16.05 0.56 3.28
N CYS A 128 16.92 0.60 4.30
CA CYS A 128 16.61 0.04 5.61
C CYS A 128 15.38 0.72 6.26
N SER A 129 15.29 2.05 6.19
CA SER A 129 14.13 2.79 6.71
C SER A 129 12.82 2.51 5.98
N TYR A 130 12.90 1.96 4.76
CA TYR A 130 11.75 1.55 3.94
C TYR A 130 11.48 0.04 4.00
N GLY A 131 12.27 -0.72 4.76
CA GLY A 131 12.04 -2.15 5.03
C GLY A 131 12.94 -3.11 4.27
N ALA A 132 13.86 -2.62 3.42
CA ALA A 132 14.81 -3.47 2.73
C ALA A 132 15.89 -4.00 3.68
N VAL A 133 15.76 -5.28 4.03
CA VAL A 133 16.72 -6.03 4.86
C VAL A 133 18.18 -5.88 4.43
N PRO A 134 18.53 -5.97 3.12
CA PRO A 134 19.93 -5.83 2.70
C PRO A 134 20.54 -4.46 3.04
N GLY A 135 19.73 -3.40 3.07
CA GLY A 135 20.18 -2.07 3.49
C GLY A 135 20.52 -2.04 4.98
N CYS A 136 19.72 -2.70 5.82
CA CYS A 136 20.00 -2.81 7.25
C CYS A 136 21.23 -3.69 7.54
N GLU A 137 21.38 -4.79 6.79
CA GLU A 137 22.52 -5.70 6.92
C GLU A 137 23.84 -5.01 6.59
N LEU A 138 23.87 -4.22 5.50
CA LEU A 138 25.06 -3.43 5.16
C LEU A 138 25.43 -2.50 6.31
N LEU A 139 24.47 -1.74 6.83
CA LEU A 139 24.72 -0.79 7.93
C LEU A 139 25.13 -1.45 9.25
N GLY A 140 24.65 -2.66 9.52
CA GLY A 140 25.05 -3.42 10.71
C GLY A 140 26.46 -4.02 10.61
N SER A 141 27.03 -4.07 9.41
CA SER A 141 28.38 -4.59 9.15
C SER A 141 29.48 -3.52 9.10
N LEU A 142 29.11 -2.24 9.10
CA LEU A 142 30.02 -1.08 9.15
C LEU A 142 30.57 -0.85 10.57
#